data_AF-A0A9R1CYR2-F1
#
_entry.id   AF-A0A9R1CYR2-F1
#
_cell.length_a   1.000
_cell.length_b   1.000
_cell.length_c   1.000
_cell.angle_alpha   90.00
_cell.angle_beta   90.00
_cell.angle_gamma   90.00
#
_symmetry.space_group_name_H-M   'P 1'
#
loop_
_entity.id
_entity.type
_entity.pdbx_description
1 polymer ?
#
loop_
_entity_poly.entity_id
_entity_poly.type
_entity_poly.pdbx_seq_one_letter_code
_entity_poly.pdbx_strand_id
1 'polypeptide(L)'
;MAGADEVCGKYPYGYNDYDFDQLPPLCPTGQFCPDEADHCLNQVPVGGSCQKDRDNECQPPPNWKQLNGYLNTNGSICLDYICYYSNVTVGQTCVNDNTAYTAYRDDGSAYAFIVSRDNCANGHYCDATDLLCHKSKVFGATCSGNKECLSYNCEDNGKCGKPANDVIHPPAWQYVLIGLGIVILIVAVMTGLWFMHRRWRNEKQVMLEQYYNEQIAYRQSIMSMSHAKQSLLSLPPNTTAGAARASLYGDTAWTSGTDYHSLPLPPNLRRDSSSRWSHDSDQVGQDSEVLLMQNGRYADMPEASKYR
;
A
#
# COMPACT_ATOMS: atom_id res chain seq x y z
N MET A 1 -20.84 -40.64 15.89
CA MET A 1 -22.06 -39.91 16.30
C MET A 1 -21.59 -38.52 16.71
N ALA A 2 -21.41 -37.63 15.73
CA ALA A 2 -21.13 -36.22 16.00
C ALA A 2 -22.48 -35.57 16.32
N GLY A 3 -22.58 -34.92 17.48
CA GLY A 3 -23.80 -34.28 17.96
C GLY A 3 -24.28 -33.22 16.99
N ALA A 4 -25.59 -33.09 16.88
CA ALA A 4 -26.29 -32.15 16.01
C ALA A 4 -26.29 -30.71 16.55
N ASP A 5 -25.29 -30.35 17.38
CA ASP A 5 -25.34 -29.20 18.30
C ASP A 5 -24.41 -28.04 17.87
N GLU A 6 -23.76 -28.11 16.70
CA GLU A 6 -22.92 -27.03 16.15
C GLU A 6 -23.33 -26.75 14.69
N VAL A 7 -24.51 -26.15 14.47
CA VAL A 7 -25.03 -25.94 13.11
C VAL A 7 -25.54 -24.51 12.98
N CYS A 8 -24.70 -23.58 12.50
CA CYS A 8 -25.09 -22.18 12.22
C CYS A 8 -23.98 -21.29 11.60
N GLY A 9 -22.97 -21.82 10.89
CA GLY A 9 -21.81 -21.02 10.46
C GLY A 9 -21.84 -20.50 9.02
N LYS A 10 -22.27 -19.24 8.77
CA LYS A 10 -22.05 -18.55 7.46
C LYS A 10 -20.89 -17.55 7.47
N TYR A 11 -20.53 -17.02 8.64
CA TYR A 11 -19.49 -16.01 8.76
C TYR A 11 -18.54 -16.36 9.91
N PRO A 12 -17.26 -16.62 9.63
CA PRO A 12 -16.28 -17.01 10.64
C PRO A 12 -15.77 -15.79 11.42
N TYR A 13 -16.67 -15.00 12.02
CA TYR A 13 -16.22 -14.03 13.03
C TYR A 13 -15.80 -14.81 14.27
N GLY A 14 -14.48 -14.92 14.49
CA GLY A 14 -13.90 -15.68 15.60
C GLY A 14 -13.29 -17.05 15.22
N TYR A 15 -13.37 -17.46 13.95
CA TYR A 15 -12.79 -18.71 13.44
C TYR A 15 -11.59 -18.45 12.51
N ASN A 16 -10.73 -17.49 12.84
CA ASN A 16 -9.57 -17.12 12.01
C ASN A 16 -8.55 -18.26 11.86
N ASP A 17 -8.57 -19.24 12.78
CA ASP A 17 -7.62 -20.34 12.87
C ASP A 17 -8.18 -21.69 12.33
N TYR A 18 -9.39 -21.70 11.76
CA TYR A 18 -10.05 -22.91 11.26
C TYR A 18 -10.15 -22.88 9.74
N ASP A 19 -9.87 -24.02 9.11
CA ASP A 19 -10.10 -24.21 7.68
C ASP A 19 -11.61 -24.20 7.38
N PHE A 20 -12.00 -23.82 6.15
CA PHE A 20 -13.41 -23.73 5.75
C PHE A 20 -14.19 -25.04 5.98
N ASP A 21 -13.52 -26.18 5.82
CA ASP A 21 -14.11 -27.52 6.01
C ASP A 21 -14.37 -27.86 7.49
N GLN A 22 -13.82 -27.06 8.41
CA GLN A 22 -14.01 -27.19 9.85
C GLN A 22 -15.07 -26.22 10.38
N LEU A 23 -15.63 -25.36 9.52
CA LEU A 23 -16.70 -24.46 9.91
C LEU A 23 -18.01 -25.25 10.15
N PRO A 24 -18.78 -24.88 11.18
CA PRO A 24 -20.10 -25.43 11.41
C PRO A 24 -20.96 -25.37 10.14
N PRO A 25 -21.61 -26.47 9.73
CA PRO A 25 -22.45 -26.46 8.55
C PRO A 25 -23.61 -25.46 8.71
N LEU A 26 -24.10 -24.97 7.57
CA LEU A 26 -25.33 -24.18 7.53
C LEU A 26 -26.54 -25.06 7.81
N CYS A 27 -27.62 -24.44 8.31
CA CYS A 27 -28.89 -25.12 8.46
C CYS A 27 -29.39 -25.67 7.11
N PRO A 28 -29.99 -26.87 7.10
CA PRO A 28 -30.57 -27.44 5.90
C PRO A 28 -31.74 -26.59 5.40
N THR A 29 -32.10 -26.76 4.13
CA THR A 29 -33.24 -26.07 3.52
C THR A 29 -34.53 -26.32 4.32
N GLY A 30 -35.28 -25.25 4.60
CA GLY A 30 -36.49 -25.30 5.42
C GLY A 30 -36.24 -25.05 6.91
N GLN A 31 -34.98 -24.85 7.30
CA GLN A 31 -34.57 -24.44 8.63
C GLN A 31 -33.81 -23.11 8.59
N PHE A 32 -33.78 -22.43 9.73
CA PHE A 32 -33.03 -21.20 9.94
C PHE A 32 -32.21 -21.29 11.23
N CYS A 33 -31.24 -20.40 11.32
CA CYS A 33 -30.38 -20.22 12.48
C CYS A 33 -30.93 -19.10 13.38
N PRO A 34 -31.27 -19.35 14.65
CA PRO A 34 -31.62 -18.29 15.60
C PRO A 34 -30.37 -17.47 15.98
N ASP A 35 -30.56 -16.28 16.54
CA ASP A 35 -29.47 -15.39 16.95
C ASP A 35 -28.65 -15.95 18.11
N GLU A 36 -29.26 -16.78 18.94
CA GLU A 36 -28.58 -17.53 19.99
C GLU A 36 -27.62 -18.59 19.43
N ALA A 37 -27.70 -18.88 18.12
CA ALA A 37 -26.82 -19.78 17.37
C ALA A 37 -26.65 -21.17 18.02
N ASP A 38 -27.68 -21.65 18.71
CA ASP A 38 -27.67 -22.85 19.52
C ASP A 38 -28.04 -24.11 18.72
N HIS A 39 -29.01 -24.01 17.80
CA HIS A 39 -29.41 -25.10 16.90
C HIS A 39 -30.25 -24.59 15.72
N CYS A 40 -30.43 -25.42 14.69
CA CYS A 40 -31.33 -25.09 13.58
C CYS A 40 -32.80 -25.28 13.97
N LEU A 41 -33.60 -24.24 13.71
CA LEU A 41 -35.04 -24.22 13.92
C LEU A 41 -35.78 -24.33 12.59
N ASN A 42 -36.99 -24.91 12.60
CA ASN A 42 -37.82 -24.94 11.40
C ASN A 42 -38.32 -23.54 11.05
N GLN A 43 -38.35 -23.22 9.76
CA GLN A 43 -38.92 -21.96 9.29
C GLN A 43 -40.39 -21.82 9.68
N VAL A 44 -40.76 -20.60 10.05
CA VAL A 44 -42.08 -20.22 10.54
C VAL A 44 -43.03 -20.01 9.36
N PRO A 45 -44.24 -20.60 9.38
CA PRO A 45 -45.23 -20.36 8.33
C PRO A 45 -45.75 -18.91 8.37
N VAL A 46 -46.37 -18.48 7.27
CA VAL A 46 -47.04 -17.16 7.19
C VAL A 46 -48.05 -16.97 8.32
N GLY A 47 -48.07 -15.76 8.90
CA GLY A 47 -48.87 -15.41 10.06
C GLY A 47 -48.25 -15.80 11.41
N GLY A 48 -47.16 -16.57 11.41
CA GLY A 48 -46.37 -16.81 12.61
C GLY A 48 -45.44 -15.64 12.96
N SER A 49 -44.88 -15.68 14.17
CA SER A 49 -43.96 -14.66 14.69
C SER A 49 -42.55 -14.82 14.14
N CYS A 50 -41.90 -13.71 13.81
CA CYS A 50 -40.51 -13.64 13.35
C CYS A 50 -39.76 -12.48 14.01
N GLN A 51 -38.43 -12.55 14.02
CA GLN A 51 -37.57 -11.47 14.44
C GLN A 51 -37.45 -10.40 13.35
N LYS A 52 -37.33 -9.14 13.77
CA LYS A 52 -37.22 -8.00 12.87
C LYS A 52 -36.02 -8.15 11.93
N ASP A 53 -36.24 -7.91 10.64
CA ASP A 53 -35.22 -8.03 9.59
C ASP A 53 -34.64 -9.46 9.38
N ARG A 54 -35.33 -10.48 9.89
CA ARG A 54 -34.97 -11.91 9.76
C ARG A 54 -35.92 -12.64 8.82
N ASP A 55 -35.98 -12.19 7.57
CA ASP A 55 -36.85 -12.80 6.54
C ASP A 55 -36.57 -14.29 6.30
N ASN A 56 -35.34 -14.73 6.56
CA ASN A 56 -34.90 -16.12 6.44
C ASN A 56 -35.60 -17.07 7.43
N GLU A 57 -36.20 -16.53 8.50
CA GLU A 57 -37.03 -17.30 9.45
C GLU A 57 -38.36 -17.72 8.82
N CYS A 58 -38.85 -16.92 7.87
CA CYS A 58 -40.15 -17.13 7.26
C CYS A 58 -40.07 -18.16 6.13
N GLN A 59 -41.00 -19.12 6.16
CA GLN A 59 -41.10 -20.17 5.15
C GLN A 59 -41.44 -19.56 3.77
N PRO A 60 -40.70 -19.90 2.71
CA PRO A 60 -40.95 -19.35 1.38
C PRO A 60 -42.22 -19.91 0.72
N PRO A 61 -42.89 -19.16 -0.17
CA PRO A 61 -44.05 -19.66 -0.92
C PRO A 61 -43.65 -20.67 -2.00
N PRO A 62 -44.57 -21.51 -2.51
CA PRO A 62 -44.26 -22.50 -3.55
C PRO A 62 -43.69 -21.89 -4.85
N ASN A 63 -44.10 -20.66 -5.19
CA ASN A 63 -43.64 -19.90 -6.34
C ASN A 63 -42.50 -18.91 -6.00
N TRP A 64 -41.73 -19.17 -4.94
CA TRP A 64 -40.66 -18.30 -4.44
C TRP A 64 -39.71 -17.77 -5.51
N LYS A 65 -39.39 -18.56 -6.54
CA LYS A 65 -38.48 -18.14 -7.63
C LYS A 65 -38.94 -16.88 -8.37
N GLN A 66 -40.26 -16.65 -8.45
CA GLN A 66 -40.84 -15.48 -9.12
C GLN A 66 -40.92 -14.27 -8.19
N LEU A 67 -41.06 -14.51 -6.90
CA LEU A 67 -41.23 -13.49 -5.87
C LEU A 67 -39.90 -13.07 -5.22
N ASN A 68 -38.85 -13.87 -5.39
CA ASN A 68 -37.53 -13.60 -4.87
C ASN A 68 -37.01 -12.26 -5.40
N GLY A 69 -36.58 -11.39 -4.48
CA GLY A 69 -36.17 -10.03 -4.79
C GLY A 69 -35.06 -9.55 -3.87
N TYR A 70 -34.71 -8.27 -3.99
CA TYR A 70 -33.67 -7.64 -3.18
C TYR A 70 -34.11 -7.38 -1.73
N LEU A 71 -35.43 -7.21 -1.50
CA LEU A 71 -36.00 -6.81 -0.20
C LEU A 71 -36.60 -7.97 0.61
N ASN A 72 -36.47 -9.20 0.11
CA ASN A 72 -37.07 -10.39 0.70
C ASN A 72 -36.10 -11.58 0.61
N THR A 73 -36.39 -12.67 1.34
CA THR A 73 -35.65 -13.92 1.23
C THR A 73 -36.52 -14.96 0.56
N ASN A 74 -36.25 -15.32 -0.70
CA ASN A 74 -37.08 -16.28 -1.45
C ASN A 74 -38.58 -15.91 -1.46
N GLY A 75 -38.91 -14.61 -1.51
CA GLY A 75 -40.30 -14.14 -1.53
C GLY A 75 -41.03 -14.18 -0.18
N SER A 76 -40.40 -14.62 0.90
CA SER A 76 -40.90 -14.42 2.28
C SER A 76 -40.25 -13.18 2.90
N ILE A 77 -41.01 -12.50 3.75
CA ILE A 77 -40.59 -11.26 4.42
C ILE A 77 -41.16 -11.21 5.83
N CYS A 78 -40.36 -10.73 6.79
CA CYS A 78 -40.83 -10.45 8.15
C CYS A 78 -41.20 -8.96 8.26
N LEU A 79 -42.47 -8.66 8.57
CA LEU A 79 -42.96 -7.29 8.76
C LEU A 79 -43.72 -7.21 10.08
N ASP A 80 -43.43 -6.21 10.92
CA ASP A 80 -44.07 -6.04 12.23
C ASP A 80 -44.06 -7.34 13.08
N TYR A 81 -42.94 -8.07 13.04
CA TYR A 81 -42.74 -9.35 13.72
C TYR A 81 -43.65 -10.50 13.26
N ILE A 82 -44.25 -10.39 12.06
CA ILE A 82 -45.11 -11.43 11.47
C ILE A 82 -44.60 -11.80 10.07
N CYS A 83 -44.59 -13.10 9.77
CA CYS A 83 -44.20 -13.60 8.46
C CYS A 83 -45.29 -13.36 7.40
N TYR A 84 -44.90 -12.76 6.28
CA TYR A 84 -45.75 -12.52 5.10
C TYR A 84 -45.07 -13.01 3.81
N TYR A 85 -45.85 -13.07 2.74
CA TYR A 85 -45.34 -13.22 1.38
C TYR A 85 -45.28 -11.87 0.67
N SER A 86 -44.20 -11.64 -0.09
CA SER A 86 -44.02 -10.48 -0.95
C SER A 86 -44.70 -10.72 -2.31
N ASN A 87 -46.03 -10.80 -2.30
CA ASN A 87 -46.84 -11.13 -3.49
C ASN A 87 -48.00 -10.16 -3.74
N VAL A 88 -48.10 -9.07 -2.98
CA VAL A 88 -49.22 -8.12 -3.09
C VAL A 88 -49.05 -7.26 -4.34
N THR A 89 -50.10 -7.17 -5.15
CA THR A 89 -50.09 -6.45 -6.44
C THR A 89 -50.66 -5.04 -6.32
N VAL A 90 -50.47 -4.23 -7.36
CA VAL A 90 -50.92 -2.83 -7.38
C VAL A 90 -52.41 -2.70 -7.05
N GLY A 91 -52.75 -1.78 -6.14
CA GLY A 91 -54.11 -1.50 -5.69
C GLY A 91 -54.66 -2.44 -4.62
N GLN A 92 -53.90 -3.46 -4.20
CA GLN A 92 -54.24 -4.29 -3.05
C GLN A 92 -53.68 -3.70 -1.75
N THR A 93 -54.33 -4.03 -0.63
CA THR A 93 -53.89 -3.62 0.69
C THR A 93 -52.57 -4.28 1.05
N CYS A 94 -51.60 -3.48 1.47
CA CYS A 94 -50.27 -3.91 1.86
C CYS A 94 -49.98 -3.65 3.34
N VAL A 95 -49.00 -4.38 3.85
CA VAL A 95 -48.42 -4.18 5.17
C VAL A 95 -47.12 -3.43 4.98
N ASN A 96 -46.91 -2.37 5.77
CA ASN A 96 -45.72 -1.54 5.71
C ASN A 96 -45.12 -1.39 7.11
N ASP A 97 -43.89 -1.87 7.27
CA ASP A 97 -43.08 -1.74 8.48
C ASP A 97 -42.12 -0.56 8.29
N ASN A 98 -42.28 0.48 9.10
CA ASN A 98 -41.42 1.66 9.09
C ASN A 98 -40.52 1.65 10.32
N THR A 99 -39.22 1.54 10.08
CA THR A 99 -38.23 1.62 11.14
C THR A 99 -37.45 2.92 11.05
N ALA A 100 -37.61 3.77 12.06
CA ALA A 100 -36.81 4.98 12.19
C ALA A 100 -35.46 4.64 12.85
N TYR A 101 -34.38 4.96 12.15
CA TYR A 101 -33.02 4.90 12.66
C TYR A 101 -32.51 6.32 12.87
N THR A 102 -31.75 6.51 13.96
CA THR A 102 -31.04 7.76 14.22
C THR A 102 -29.57 7.52 13.94
N ALA A 103 -29.00 8.31 13.03
CA ALA A 103 -27.57 8.36 12.79
C ALA A 103 -27.03 9.74 13.18
N TYR A 104 -25.71 9.82 13.35
CA TYR A 104 -25.01 11.05 13.69
C TYR A 104 -24.12 11.45 12.52
N ARG A 105 -24.13 12.74 12.18
CA ARG A 105 -23.18 13.33 11.24
C ARG A 105 -21.84 13.58 11.91
N ASP A 106 -20.82 13.90 11.11
CA ASP A 106 -19.47 14.22 11.57
C ASP A 106 -19.41 15.41 12.54
N ASP A 107 -20.42 16.30 12.50
CA ASP A 107 -20.57 17.44 13.41
C ASP A 107 -21.27 17.08 14.74
N GLY A 108 -21.63 15.81 14.95
CA GLY A 108 -22.37 15.32 16.11
C GLY A 108 -23.87 15.59 16.06
N SER A 109 -24.39 16.21 14.99
CA SER A 109 -25.84 16.40 14.82
C SER A 109 -26.52 15.06 14.51
N ALA A 110 -27.63 14.79 15.19
CA ALA A 110 -28.46 13.62 14.91
C ALA A 110 -29.35 13.88 13.68
N TYR A 111 -29.47 12.88 12.82
CA TYR A 111 -30.48 12.84 11.77
C TYR A 111 -31.23 11.52 11.81
N ALA A 112 -32.53 11.58 11.59
CA ALA A 112 -33.37 10.39 11.47
C ALA A 112 -33.50 10.01 10.00
N PHE A 113 -33.39 8.71 9.71
CA PHE A 113 -33.76 8.15 8.42
C PHE A 113 -34.69 6.95 8.65
N ILE A 114 -35.69 6.81 7.78
CA ILE A 114 -36.70 5.76 7.91
C ILE A 114 -36.43 4.71 6.85
N VAL A 115 -36.26 3.46 7.27
CA VAL A 115 -36.25 2.31 6.39
C VAL A 115 -37.67 1.75 6.38
N SER A 116 -38.31 1.82 5.22
CA SER A 116 -39.64 1.28 4.99
C SER A 116 -39.54 -0.05 4.25
N ARG A 117 -40.17 -1.10 4.78
CA ARG A 117 -40.27 -2.42 4.16
C ARG A 117 -41.74 -2.79 3.97
N ASP A 118 -42.04 -3.55 2.93
CA ASP A 118 -43.43 -3.91 2.61
C ASP A 118 -43.57 -5.28 1.92
N ASN A 119 -44.80 -5.79 1.88
CA ASN A 119 -45.13 -7.07 1.26
C ASN A 119 -45.60 -6.95 -0.20
N CYS A 120 -45.37 -5.81 -0.85
CA CYS A 120 -45.67 -5.68 -2.27
C CYS A 120 -44.74 -6.57 -3.11
N ALA A 121 -45.21 -6.98 -4.27
CA ALA A 121 -44.40 -7.74 -5.22
C ALA A 121 -43.27 -6.87 -5.81
N ASN A 122 -42.24 -7.51 -6.34
CA ASN A 122 -41.07 -6.83 -6.90
C ASN A 122 -41.46 -5.76 -7.95
N GLY A 123 -40.90 -4.55 -7.79
CA GLY A 123 -41.19 -3.40 -8.67
C GLY A 123 -42.46 -2.63 -8.28
N HIS A 124 -43.01 -2.91 -7.10
CA HIS A 124 -44.07 -2.16 -6.45
C HIS A 124 -43.60 -1.71 -5.07
N TYR A 125 -44.31 -0.75 -4.47
CA TYR A 125 -44.05 -0.26 -3.12
C TYR A 125 -45.37 0.00 -2.41
N CYS A 126 -45.39 -0.12 -1.09
CA CYS A 126 -46.56 0.20 -0.28
C CYS A 126 -46.55 1.68 0.10
N ASP A 127 -47.61 2.43 -0.20
CA ASP A 127 -47.77 3.77 0.37
C ASP A 127 -48.21 3.65 1.84
N ALA A 128 -47.53 4.35 2.74
CA ALA A 128 -47.84 4.31 4.16
C ALA A 128 -49.09 5.14 4.52
N THR A 129 -49.53 6.07 3.67
CA THR A 129 -50.77 6.83 3.93
C THR A 129 -52.02 6.04 3.56
N ASP A 130 -51.97 5.40 2.39
CA ASP A 130 -53.15 4.76 1.79
C ASP A 130 -53.18 3.25 2.04
N LEU A 131 -52.05 2.67 2.47
CA LEU A 131 -51.83 1.23 2.70
C LEU A 131 -52.15 0.39 1.45
N LEU A 132 -51.87 0.93 0.26
CA LEU A 132 -52.03 0.26 -1.02
C LEU A 132 -50.69 0.13 -1.74
N CYS A 133 -50.52 -0.98 -2.47
CA CYS A 133 -49.36 -1.12 -3.34
C CYS A 133 -49.50 -0.22 -4.57
N HIS A 134 -48.47 0.58 -4.84
CA HIS A 134 -48.31 1.37 -6.04
C HIS A 134 -47.14 0.85 -6.86
N LYS A 135 -47.10 1.21 -8.14
CA LYS A 135 -45.98 0.86 -9.02
C LYS A 135 -44.77 1.73 -8.69
N SER A 136 -43.60 1.13 -8.52
CA SER A 136 -42.37 1.88 -8.29
C SER A 136 -42.05 2.81 -9.47
N LYS A 137 -41.52 3.97 -9.12
CA LYS A 137 -41.20 5.09 -10.00
C LYS A 137 -39.87 4.87 -10.70
N VAL A 138 -39.79 5.34 -11.93
CA VAL A 138 -38.60 5.25 -12.79
C VAL A 138 -37.59 6.35 -12.44
N PHE A 139 -36.36 6.23 -12.95
CA PHE A 139 -35.31 7.23 -12.81
C PHE A 139 -35.80 8.65 -13.22
N GLY A 140 -35.47 9.65 -12.40
CA GLY A 140 -35.83 11.05 -12.61
C GLY A 140 -37.27 11.43 -12.24
N ALA A 141 -38.13 10.48 -11.87
CA ALA A 141 -39.47 10.76 -11.38
C ALA A 141 -39.44 11.33 -9.95
N THR A 142 -40.41 12.18 -9.62
CA THR A 142 -40.50 12.81 -8.29
C THR A 142 -40.85 11.78 -7.21
N CYS A 143 -40.09 11.75 -6.13
CA CYS A 143 -40.25 10.84 -4.99
C CYS A 143 -40.19 11.61 -3.67
N SER A 144 -40.81 11.05 -2.63
CA SER A 144 -40.65 11.52 -1.24
C SER A 144 -39.82 10.56 -0.38
N GLY A 145 -39.69 9.30 -0.79
CA GLY A 145 -38.87 8.32 -0.10
C GLY A 145 -38.22 7.31 -1.03
N ASN A 146 -37.17 6.67 -0.51
CA ASN A 146 -36.36 5.68 -1.23
C ASN A 146 -37.19 4.52 -1.80
N LYS A 147 -38.18 4.01 -1.03
CA LYS A 147 -39.03 2.88 -1.43
C LYS A 147 -39.85 3.12 -2.70
N GLU A 148 -40.14 4.37 -3.03
CA GLU A 148 -40.94 4.69 -4.21
C GLU A 148 -40.18 4.44 -5.50
N CYS A 149 -38.85 4.43 -5.48
CA CYS A 149 -38.01 4.36 -6.66
C CYS A 149 -37.59 2.92 -6.96
N LEU A 150 -37.53 2.54 -8.24
CA LEU A 150 -36.98 1.25 -8.66
C LEU A 150 -35.50 1.06 -8.26
N SER A 151 -34.76 2.16 -8.12
CA SER A 151 -33.38 2.17 -7.65
C SER A 151 -33.25 2.12 -6.13
N TYR A 152 -34.36 2.16 -5.40
CA TYR A 152 -34.41 2.32 -3.94
C TYR A 152 -33.63 3.53 -3.42
N ASN A 153 -33.52 4.58 -4.24
CA ASN A 153 -32.81 5.79 -3.89
C ASN A 153 -33.56 7.03 -4.40
N CYS A 154 -33.99 7.87 -3.46
CA CYS A 154 -34.57 9.17 -3.71
C CYS A 154 -33.52 10.22 -3.33
N GLU A 155 -33.01 10.95 -4.32
CA GLU A 155 -32.00 11.99 -4.10
C GLU A 155 -32.61 13.19 -3.38
N ASP A 156 -31.76 14.02 -2.76
CA ASP A 156 -32.16 15.25 -2.05
C ASP A 156 -32.92 16.26 -2.94
N ASN A 157 -32.82 16.12 -4.26
CA ASN A 157 -33.60 16.89 -5.24
C ASN A 157 -35.07 16.42 -5.36
N GLY A 158 -35.47 15.42 -4.57
CA GLY A 158 -36.80 14.82 -4.58
C GLY A 158 -37.07 13.97 -5.83
N LYS A 159 -36.04 13.39 -6.45
CA LYS A 159 -36.17 12.56 -7.66
C LYS A 159 -35.44 11.23 -7.51
N CYS A 160 -35.97 10.20 -8.19
CA CYS A 160 -35.38 8.88 -8.19
C CYS A 160 -34.01 8.90 -8.87
N GLY A 161 -32.98 8.60 -8.10
CA GLY A 161 -31.58 8.64 -8.52
C GLY A 161 -31.04 7.27 -8.92
N LYS A 162 -29.71 7.21 -9.06
CA LYS A 162 -28.98 5.94 -9.24
C LYS A 162 -29.05 5.10 -7.95
N PRO A 163 -28.97 3.76 -8.02
CA PRO A 163 -28.98 2.94 -6.81
C PRO A 163 -27.77 3.26 -5.92
N ALA A 164 -27.93 3.14 -4.61
CA ALA A 164 -26.85 3.46 -3.64
C ALA A 164 -25.61 2.56 -3.82
N ASN A 165 -25.78 1.35 -4.36
CA ASN A 165 -24.71 0.41 -4.64
C ASN A 165 -24.08 0.60 -6.03
N ASP A 166 -24.46 1.64 -6.78
CA ASP A 166 -23.85 1.88 -8.09
C ASP A 166 -22.38 2.27 -7.90
N VAL A 167 -21.50 1.66 -8.70
CA VAL A 167 -20.07 1.95 -8.62
C VAL A 167 -19.87 3.40 -9.03
N ILE A 168 -19.27 4.19 -8.14
CA ILE A 168 -18.91 5.57 -8.46
C ILE A 168 -17.89 5.50 -9.59
N HIS A 169 -18.32 5.80 -10.81
CA HIS A 169 -17.44 5.98 -11.96
C HIS A 169 -16.93 7.43 -11.93
N PRO A 170 -15.68 7.66 -11.50
CA PRO A 170 -15.13 9.00 -11.54
C PRO A 170 -15.12 9.52 -12.98
N PRO A 171 -15.36 10.82 -13.19
CA PRO A 171 -15.35 11.40 -14.52
C PRO A 171 -13.99 11.22 -15.19
N ALA A 172 -13.98 11.05 -16.52
CA ALA A 172 -12.82 10.64 -17.30
C ALA A 172 -11.54 11.49 -17.06
N TRP A 173 -11.69 12.78 -16.77
CA TRP A 173 -10.57 13.68 -16.50
C TRP A 173 -9.76 13.29 -15.25
N GLN A 174 -10.39 12.66 -14.25
CA GLN A 174 -9.70 12.22 -13.03
C GLN A 174 -8.68 11.10 -13.34
N TYR A 175 -9.03 10.18 -14.25
CA TYR A 175 -8.09 9.15 -14.71
C TYR A 175 -6.88 9.75 -15.42
N VAL A 176 -7.08 10.81 -16.21
CA VAL A 176 -5.99 11.50 -16.90
C VAL A 176 -5.00 12.12 -15.92
N LEU A 177 -5.49 12.78 -14.87
CA LEU A 177 -4.63 13.40 -13.85
C LEU A 177 -3.84 12.35 -13.05
N ILE A 178 -4.49 11.26 -12.65
CA ILE A 178 -3.83 10.16 -11.93
C ILE A 178 -2.76 9.52 -12.82
N GLY A 179 -3.07 9.25 -14.09
CA GLY A 179 -2.12 8.71 -15.06
C GLY A 179 -0.90 9.62 -15.25
N LEU A 180 -1.12 10.93 -15.41
CA LEU A 180 -0.04 11.91 -15.55
C LEU A 180 0.83 12.00 -14.29
N GLY A 181 0.23 11.93 -13.10
CA GLY A 181 0.95 11.90 -11.82
C GLY A 181 1.87 10.68 -11.70
N ILE A 182 1.40 9.49 -12.08
CA ILE A 182 2.19 8.26 -12.09
C ILE A 182 3.38 8.40 -13.06
N VAL A 183 3.15 8.93 -14.27
CA VAL A 183 4.22 9.11 -15.27
C VAL A 183 5.28 10.09 -14.77
N ILE A 184 4.88 11.23 -14.17
CA ILE A 184 5.83 12.19 -13.60
C ILE A 184 6.65 11.53 -12.47
N LEU A 185 6.00 10.76 -11.60
CA LEU A 185 6.69 10.06 -10.51
C LEU A 185 7.71 9.05 -11.04
N ILE A 186 7.37 8.28 -12.07
CA ILE A 186 8.30 7.34 -12.72
C ILE A 186 9.49 8.11 -13.31
N VAL A 187 9.25 9.20 -14.04
CA VAL A 187 10.33 10.01 -14.63
C VAL A 187 11.21 10.63 -13.55
N ALA A 188 10.64 11.14 -12.46
CA ALA A 188 11.38 11.72 -11.35
C ALA A 188 12.28 10.67 -10.67
N VAL A 189 11.79 9.46 -10.42
CA VAL A 189 12.58 8.37 -9.85
C VAL A 189 13.69 7.94 -10.81
N MET A 190 13.38 7.76 -12.09
CA MET A 190 14.36 7.35 -13.11
C MET A 190 15.48 8.40 -13.28
N THR A 191 15.14 9.69 -13.32
CA THR A 191 16.12 10.78 -13.41
C THR A 191 16.97 10.88 -12.14
N GLY A 192 16.36 10.79 -10.95
CA GLY A 192 17.08 10.78 -9.67
C GLY A 192 18.10 9.64 -9.56
N LEU A 193 17.69 8.42 -9.90
CA LEU A 193 18.58 7.26 -9.93
C LEU A 193 19.71 7.43 -10.94
N TRP A 194 19.43 7.99 -12.13
CA TRP A 194 20.46 8.26 -13.13
C TRP A 194 21.50 9.27 -12.65
N PHE A 195 21.09 10.36 -12.00
CA PHE A 195 22.01 11.36 -11.43
C PHE A 195 22.89 10.75 -10.34
N MET A 196 22.29 9.99 -9.42
CA MET A 196 23.02 9.31 -8.35
C MET A 196 24.05 8.33 -8.92
N HIS A 197 23.64 7.50 -9.89
CA HIS A 197 24.53 6.54 -10.53
C HIS A 197 25.66 7.22 -11.32
N ARG A 198 25.36 8.34 -12.00
CA ARG A 198 26.37 9.14 -12.70
C ARG A 198 27.40 9.71 -11.74
N ARG A 199 26.97 10.22 -10.58
CA ARG A 199 27.88 10.71 -9.53
C ARG A 199 28.79 9.59 -9.03
N TRP A 200 28.24 8.43 -8.70
CA TRP A 200 29.03 7.28 -8.26
C TRP A 200 30.02 6.79 -9.33
N ARG A 201 29.61 6.76 -10.61
CA ARG A 201 30.53 6.42 -11.71
C ARG A 201 31.71 7.40 -11.78
N ASN A 202 31.46 8.71 -11.67
CA ASN A 202 32.52 9.71 -11.73
C ASN A 202 33.50 9.57 -10.56
N GLU A 203 33.00 9.36 -9.34
CA GLU A 203 33.84 9.13 -8.16
C GLU A 203 34.73 7.88 -8.33
N LYS A 204 34.18 6.79 -8.89
CA LYS A 204 34.95 5.58 -9.17
C LYS A 204 36.00 5.77 -10.26
N GLN A 205 35.71 6.55 -11.31
CA GLN A 205 36.70 6.87 -12.35
C GLN A 205 37.87 7.68 -11.77
N VAL A 206 37.60 8.69 -10.96
CA VAL A 206 38.65 9.48 -10.29
C VAL A 206 39.51 8.60 -9.37
N MET A 207 38.89 7.70 -8.61
CA MET A 207 39.64 6.74 -7.78
C MET A 207 40.55 5.84 -8.63
N LEU A 208 40.04 5.32 -9.76
CA LEU A 208 40.83 4.48 -10.67
C LEU A 208 42.05 5.23 -11.24
N GLU A 209 41.86 6.47 -11.69
CA GLU A 209 42.96 7.31 -12.19
C GLU A 209 44.05 7.52 -11.12
N GLN A 210 43.65 7.75 -9.86
CA GLN A 210 44.59 7.86 -8.74
C GLN A 210 45.36 6.55 -8.53
N TYR A 211 44.68 5.39 -8.49
CA TYR A 211 45.34 4.09 -8.36
C TYR A 211 46.35 3.81 -9.48
N TYR A 212 46.02 4.16 -10.73
CA TYR A 212 46.93 3.98 -11.86
C TYR A 212 48.15 4.90 -11.76
N ASN A 213 47.95 6.16 -11.39
CA ASN A 213 49.05 7.11 -11.20
C ASN A 213 50.00 6.66 -10.09
N GLU A 214 49.49 6.16 -8.97
CA GLU A 214 50.30 5.59 -7.90
C GLU A 214 51.11 4.38 -8.38
N GLN A 215 50.50 3.45 -9.12
CA GLN A 215 51.22 2.29 -9.64
C GLN A 215 52.33 2.66 -10.63
N ILE A 216 52.10 3.64 -11.50
CA ILE A 216 53.12 4.12 -12.45
C ILE A 216 54.28 4.75 -11.67
N ALA A 217 53.99 5.56 -10.66
CA ALA A 217 55.01 6.16 -9.79
C ALA A 217 55.84 5.08 -9.05
N TYR A 218 55.20 4.02 -8.53
CA TYR A 218 55.90 2.88 -7.91
C TYR A 218 56.78 2.12 -8.90
N ARG A 219 56.34 1.91 -10.15
CA ARG A 219 57.17 1.26 -11.17
C ARG A 219 58.38 2.11 -11.54
N GLN A 220 58.21 3.42 -11.66
CA GLN A 220 59.30 4.36 -11.92
C GLN A 220 60.31 4.39 -10.76
N SER A 221 59.85 4.40 -9.52
CA SER A 221 60.75 4.38 -8.36
C SER A 221 61.56 3.09 -8.27
N ILE A 222 60.97 1.91 -8.55
CA ILE A 222 61.70 0.64 -8.60
C ILE A 222 62.75 0.63 -9.72
N MET A 223 62.41 1.10 -10.93
CA MET A 223 63.36 1.15 -12.05
C MET A 223 64.54 2.06 -11.69
N SER A 224 64.28 3.25 -11.13
CA SER A 224 65.35 4.17 -10.69
C SER A 224 66.26 3.58 -9.61
N MET A 225 65.70 2.87 -8.62
CA MET A 225 66.50 2.19 -7.59
C MET A 225 67.30 1.01 -8.17
N SER A 226 66.74 0.28 -9.13
CA SER A 226 67.43 -0.84 -9.78
C SER A 226 68.62 -0.35 -10.61
N HIS A 227 68.48 0.76 -11.33
CA HIS A 227 69.58 1.41 -12.04
C HIS A 227 70.66 1.92 -11.07
N ALA A 228 70.26 2.56 -9.96
CA ALA A 228 71.18 3.02 -8.93
C ALA A 228 71.94 1.86 -8.25
N LYS A 229 71.31 0.71 -8.05
CA LYS A 229 71.98 -0.48 -7.52
C LYS A 229 72.96 -1.07 -8.53
N GLN A 230 72.58 -1.15 -9.81
CA GLN A 230 73.47 -1.64 -10.87
C GLN A 230 74.67 -0.72 -11.07
N SER A 231 74.48 0.61 -11.02
CA SER A 231 75.59 1.56 -11.09
C SER A 231 76.54 1.44 -9.91
N LEU A 232 76.05 1.12 -8.71
CA LEU A 232 76.87 0.82 -7.52
C LEU A 232 77.64 -0.51 -7.63
N LEU A 233 77.07 -1.52 -8.30
CA LEU A 233 77.72 -2.82 -8.52
C LEU A 233 78.79 -2.75 -9.62
N SER A 234 78.74 -1.77 -10.51
CA SER A 234 79.74 -1.58 -11.58
C SER A 234 81.00 -0.83 -11.15
N LEU A 235 81.16 -0.45 -9.87
CA LEU A 235 82.37 0.24 -9.42
C LEU A 235 83.54 -0.74 -9.16
N PRO A 236 84.79 -0.37 -9.53
CA PRO A 236 85.99 -1.14 -9.22
C PRO A 236 86.19 -1.37 -7.72
N PRO A 237 86.80 -2.48 -7.27
CA PRO A 237 86.89 -2.88 -5.86
C PRO A 237 87.70 -1.95 -4.93
N ASN A 238 88.26 -0.84 -5.44
CA ASN A 238 89.09 0.10 -4.67
C ASN A 238 88.52 1.55 -4.67
N THR A 239 87.23 1.72 -4.96
CA THR A 239 86.58 3.03 -4.97
C THR A 239 86.24 3.52 -3.57
N THR A 240 86.64 4.76 -3.26
CA THR A 240 86.34 5.42 -1.99
C THR A 240 84.83 5.72 -1.87
N ALA A 241 84.30 5.76 -0.63
CA ALA A 241 82.87 6.00 -0.37
C ALA A 241 82.36 7.34 -0.91
N GLY A 242 83.24 8.30 -1.20
CA GLY A 242 82.91 9.56 -1.88
C GLY A 242 82.68 9.37 -3.38
N ALA A 243 83.53 8.60 -4.07
CA ALA A 243 83.42 8.34 -5.51
C ALA A 243 82.19 7.48 -5.86
N ALA A 244 81.84 6.52 -5.00
CA ALA A 244 80.62 5.71 -5.14
C ALA A 244 79.33 6.53 -4.92
N ARG A 245 79.39 7.61 -4.12
CA ARG A 245 78.28 8.56 -3.99
C ARG A 245 78.21 9.55 -5.14
N ALA A 246 79.35 9.95 -5.71
CA ALA A 246 79.39 10.81 -6.88
C ALA A 246 78.81 10.11 -8.12
N SER A 247 79.05 8.80 -8.31
CA SER A 247 78.47 8.05 -9.44
C SER A 247 76.94 7.82 -9.34
N LEU A 248 76.33 8.03 -8.17
CA LEU A 248 74.86 8.05 -7.98
C LEU A 248 74.22 9.33 -8.52
N TYR A 249 74.99 10.42 -8.65
CA TYR A 249 74.56 11.71 -9.17
C TYR A 249 75.47 12.05 -10.35
N GLY A 250 75.18 11.49 -11.52
CA GLY A 250 76.00 11.68 -12.73
C GLY A 250 76.34 13.15 -13.03
N ASP A 251 77.54 13.37 -13.60
CA ASP A 251 78.20 14.65 -13.91
C ASP A 251 77.28 15.83 -14.28
N THR A 252 76.72 16.49 -13.28
CA THR A 252 76.31 17.89 -13.38
C THR A 252 76.87 18.63 -12.17
N ALA A 253 78.16 18.91 -12.23
CA ALA A 253 78.85 19.71 -11.24
C ALA A 253 79.48 20.93 -11.97
N TRP A 254 78.88 22.09 -11.73
CA TRP A 254 79.46 23.44 -11.85
C TRP A 254 79.63 24.05 -13.25
N THR A 255 78.58 24.72 -13.75
CA THR A 255 78.74 26.03 -14.38
C THR A 255 77.80 27.04 -13.72
N SER A 256 78.36 28.20 -13.38
CA SER A 256 77.72 29.30 -12.68
C SER A 256 76.58 29.93 -13.52
N GLY A 257 75.43 30.18 -12.90
CA GLY A 257 74.41 31.09 -13.43
C GLY A 257 72.99 30.53 -13.47
N THR A 258 72.15 30.98 -12.53
CA THR A 258 70.69 31.16 -12.66
C THR A 258 69.88 30.09 -13.39
N ASP A 259 69.36 29.09 -12.68
CA ASP A 259 67.98 28.61 -12.85
C ASP A 259 67.64 27.52 -11.81
N TYR A 260 66.83 27.87 -10.82
CA TYR A 260 66.44 26.98 -9.71
C TYR A 260 65.30 26.01 -10.09
N HIS A 261 64.88 25.99 -11.36
CA HIS A 261 63.73 25.22 -11.84
C HIS A 261 64.06 23.79 -12.31
N SER A 262 65.34 23.42 -12.40
CA SER A 262 65.77 22.16 -13.03
C SER A 262 66.73 21.32 -12.17
N LEU A 263 66.57 21.34 -10.84
CA LEU A 263 67.24 20.37 -9.96
C LEU A 263 66.40 19.09 -9.86
N PRO A 264 66.94 17.90 -10.23
CA PRO A 264 66.28 16.64 -9.95
C PRO A 264 66.37 16.37 -8.45
N LEU A 265 65.29 16.66 -7.74
CA LEU A 265 65.12 16.30 -6.33
C LEU A 265 65.07 14.77 -6.19
N PRO A 266 65.64 14.20 -5.10
CA PRO A 266 65.53 12.77 -4.81
C PRO A 266 64.04 12.35 -4.67
N PRO A 267 63.67 11.14 -5.10
CA PRO A 267 62.27 10.77 -5.37
C PRO A 267 61.38 10.57 -4.13
N ASN A 268 61.82 10.99 -2.94
CA ASN A 268 61.08 10.86 -1.69
C ASN A 268 60.73 12.20 -1.01
N LEU A 269 60.91 13.34 -1.70
CA LEU A 269 60.37 14.61 -1.21
C LEU A 269 59.03 14.90 -1.88
N ARG A 270 57.99 14.56 -1.12
CA ARG A 270 56.61 15.02 -1.29
C ARG A 270 56.62 16.54 -1.50
N ARG A 271 56.31 17.01 -2.71
CA ARG A 271 55.96 18.42 -2.92
C ARG A 271 54.52 18.57 -2.44
N ASP A 272 54.34 18.86 -1.16
CA ASP A 272 53.06 19.34 -0.64
C ASP A 272 52.78 20.71 -1.29
N SER A 273 52.18 20.69 -2.47
CA SER A 273 51.49 21.84 -3.03
C SER A 273 50.18 22.02 -2.30
N SER A 274 50.28 22.59 -1.11
CA SER A 274 49.23 23.40 -0.52
C SER A 274 48.95 24.59 -1.46
N SER A 275 47.93 24.43 -2.31
CA SER A 275 47.15 25.54 -2.85
C SER A 275 45.73 25.36 -2.30
N ARG A 276 45.45 25.98 -1.16
CA ARG A 276 44.71 27.26 -1.09
C ARG A 276 43.46 27.23 -1.98
N TRP A 277 42.41 26.59 -1.47
CA TRP A 277 41.10 27.22 -1.52
C TRP A 277 41.14 28.33 -0.48
N SER A 278 41.17 29.57 -0.96
CA SER A 278 41.02 30.78 -0.18
C SER A 278 39.64 30.80 0.48
N HIS A 279 39.65 31.10 1.79
CA HIS A 279 38.51 31.61 2.53
C HIS A 279 37.85 32.77 1.78
N ASP A 280 36.52 32.71 1.65
CA ASP A 280 35.67 33.89 1.67
C ASP A 280 34.87 33.84 2.98
N SER A 281 35.01 34.90 3.78
CA SER A 281 34.16 35.32 4.90
C SER A 281 32.72 35.53 4.39
N ASP A 282 31.62 35.21 5.06
CA ASP A 282 31.24 35.56 6.43
C ASP A 282 29.89 34.87 6.81
N GLN A 283 29.69 34.69 8.13
CA GLN A 283 28.44 34.53 8.91
C GLN A 283 27.78 33.16 9.24
N VAL A 284 28.11 32.71 10.46
CA VAL A 284 27.24 32.47 11.65
C VAL A 284 26.16 31.35 11.64
N GLY A 285 26.31 30.44 12.61
CA GLY A 285 25.22 29.64 13.21
C GLY A 285 25.69 28.25 13.67
N GLN A 286 26.37 28.15 14.82
CA GLN A 286 25.85 27.46 16.02
C GLN A 286 25.35 26.01 15.77
N ASP A 287 26.16 25.01 16.12
CA ASP A 287 25.94 24.23 17.35
C ASP A 287 26.95 23.07 17.52
N SER A 288 27.52 23.02 18.72
CA SER A 288 28.08 21.85 19.41
C SER A 288 26.97 20.78 19.54
N GLU A 289 27.17 19.46 19.64
CA GLU A 289 28.16 18.67 20.35
C GLU A 289 27.81 17.16 20.16
N VAL A 290 28.70 16.28 20.64
CA VAL A 290 28.48 14.86 21.05
C VAL A 290 28.84 13.71 20.08
N LEU A 291 29.98 13.09 20.42
CA LEU A 291 30.38 11.68 20.40
C LEU A 291 29.43 10.63 19.78
N LEU A 292 30.00 9.70 19.00
CA LEU A 292 30.27 8.32 19.46
C LEU A 292 31.10 7.51 18.46
N MET A 293 32.20 6.92 18.95
CA MET A 293 32.81 5.73 18.36
C MET A 293 31.83 4.55 18.44
N GLN A 294 31.94 3.58 17.51
CA GLN A 294 32.27 2.17 17.82
C GLN A 294 31.73 1.17 16.78
N ASN A 295 32.67 0.43 16.17
CA ASN A 295 32.60 -0.89 15.52
C ASN A 295 31.21 -1.53 15.27
N GLY A 296 30.84 -1.63 13.99
CA GLY A 296 29.84 -2.60 13.52
C GLY A 296 30.48 -3.96 13.21
N ARG A 297 30.20 -4.97 14.03
CA ARG A 297 30.35 -6.39 13.68
C ARG A 297 29.09 -6.86 12.94
N TYR A 298 29.29 -7.57 11.84
CA TYR A 298 28.27 -8.35 11.13
C TYR A 298 27.67 -9.41 12.06
N ALA A 299 26.34 -9.51 12.09
CA ALA A 299 25.60 -10.58 12.74
C ALA A 299 25.08 -11.55 11.66
N ASP A 300 25.46 -12.82 11.80
CA ASP A 300 24.88 -13.96 11.07
C ASP A 300 23.46 -14.25 11.57
N MET A 301 22.61 -14.70 10.65
CA MET A 301 21.22 -15.08 10.86
C MET A 301 21.10 -16.62 10.83
N PRO A 302 20.44 -17.28 11.79
CA PRO A 302 20.25 -18.72 11.73
C PRO A 302 18.93 -19.11 11.04
N GLU A 303 19.04 -20.16 10.25
CA GLU A 303 18.00 -20.96 9.61
C GLU A 303 17.29 -21.86 10.64
N ALA A 304 15.96 -21.97 10.57
CA ALA A 304 15.20 -23.03 11.25
C ALA A 304 13.90 -23.37 10.52
N SER A 305 14.04 -24.34 9.61
CA SER A 305 13.19 -25.51 9.34
C SER A 305 11.71 -25.57 9.79
N LYS A 306 10.88 -25.83 8.78
CA LYS A 306 9.61 -26.59 8.78
C LYS A 306 9.69 -27.96 9.49
N TYR A 307 8.49 -28.43 9.88
CA TYR A 307 8.04 -29.78 10.28
C TYR A 307 8.14 -30.14 11.76
N ARG A 308 7.03 -29.96 12.49
CA ARG A 308 6.24 -31.09 13.03
C ARG A 308 4.81 -30.66 13.33
#